data_AF-A0A2U2B8M9-F1
#
_entry.id   AF-A0A2U2B8M9-F1
#
_cell.length_a   1.000
_cell.length_b   1.000
_cell.length_c   1.000
_cell.angle_alpha   90.00
_cell.angle_beta   90.00
_cell.angle_gamma   90.00
#
_symmetry.space_group_name_H-M   'P 1'
#
loop_
_entity.id
_entity.type
_entity.pdbx_description
1 polymer ?
#
loop_
_entity_poly.entity_id
_entity_poly.type
_entity_poly.pdbx_seq_one_letter_code
_entity_poly.pdbx_strand_id
1 'polypeptide(L)'
;MRKILFSFLFIFALGSSALYGQCDQDALLKQALSQMGDGQYIKDFAVDLQGGGEKKFSVMLNSRSLYKFNVVNGSGNSGEILMQLYDGDKLLVTNKVDGKVYPAFGFICRSAKVYSLVFSFPEGSGCARAILSLQKQYSAGESF
;
A
#
# COMPACT_ATOMS: atom_id res chain seq x y z
N MET A 1 -18.81 -65.64 10.21
CA MET A 1 -18.31 -65.64 8.80
C MET A 1 -18.17 -64.18 8.37
N ARG A 2 -16.95 -63.71 8.08
CA ARG A 2 -16.48 -63.33 6.72
C ARG A 2 -17.20 -62.06 6.18
N LYS A 3 -16.75 -60.87 6.61
CA LYS A 3 -15.87 -59.95 5.83
C LYS A 3 -16.46 -59.47 4.49
N ILE A 4 -17.29 -58.43 4.56
CA ILE A 4 -17.51 -57.36 3.56
C ILE A 4 -17.87 -56.11 4.40
N LEU A 5 -17.25 -54.93 4.32
CA LEU A 5 -16.06 -54.45 3.61
C LEU A 5 -16.08 -54.50 2.06
N PHE A 6 -16.65 -53.48 1.42
CA PHE A 6 -16.01 -52.71 0.32
C PHE A 6 -16.86 -51.49 -0.07
N SER A 7 -16.19 -50.36 -0.36
CA SER A 7 -16.63 -49.21 -1.19
C SER A 7 -18.02 -48.59 -0.89
N PHE A 8 -18.09 -47.34 -0.41
CA PHE A 8 -17.89 -46.21 -1.32
C PHE A 8 -17.08 -45.09 -0.66
N LEU A 9 -15.79 -45.01 -1.02
CA LEU A 9 -14.95 -43.84 -0.79
C LEU A 9 -15.45 -42.74 -1.73
N PHE A 10 -16.47 -41.98 -1.32
CA PHE A 10 -16.96 -40.88 -2.14
C PHE A 10 -15.88 -39.80 -2.18
N ILE A 11 -15.33 -39.60 -3.37
CA ILE A 11 -14.13 -38.81 -3.63
C ILE A 11 -14.39 -37.37 -3.20
N PHE A 12 -13.82 -36.97 -2.07
CA PHE A 12 -13.69 -35.56 -1.72
C PHE A 12 -12.59 -34.97 -2.60
N ALA A 13 -12.96 -34.69 -3.86
CA ALA A 13 -12.12 -33.98 -4.79
C ALA A 13 -11.91 -32.57 -4.25
N LEU A 14 -10.83 -32.41 -3.47
CA LEU A 14 -10.29 -31.12 -3.06
C LEU A 14 -9.87 -30.36 -4.32
N GLY A 15 -10.85 -29.68 -4.93
CA GLY A 15 -10.60 -28.64 -5.89
C GLY A 15 -9.81 -27.56 -5.18
N SER A 16 -8.50 -27.56 -5.41
CA SER A 16 -7.58 -26.52 -4.93
C SER A 16 -7.86 -25.24 -5.70
N SER A 17 -8.98 -24.58 -5.40
CA SER A 17 -9.18 -23.18 -5.77
C SER A 17 -8.03 -22.40 -5.15
N ALA A 18 -7.27 -21.70 -5.99
CA ALA A 18 -6.24 -20.79 -5.53
C ALA A 18 -6.91 -19.67 -4.73
N LEU A 19 -6.87 -19.80 -3.40
CA LEU A 19 -7.37 -18.79 -2.48
C LEU A 19 -6.42 -17.58 -2.51
N TYR A 20 -6.60 -16.69 -3.49
CA TYR A 20 -6.02 -15.35 -3.54
C TYR A 20 -6.64 -14.43 -2.45
N GLY A 21 -6.81 -14.96 -1.22
CA GLY A 21 -7.99 -14.65 -0.41
C GLY A 21 -7.75 -14.27 1.05
N GLN A 22 -6.51 -14.02 1.47
CA GLN A 22 -6.23 -13.42 2.79
C GLN A 22 -5.09 -12.41 2.68
N CYS A 23 -5.44 -11.13 2.59
CA CYS A 23 -4.47 -10.07 2.78
C CYS A 23 -4.28 -9.80 4.27
N ASP A 24 -3.15 -10.22 4.84
CA ASP A 24 -2.80 -9.95 6.23
C ASP A 24 -2.36 -8.48 6.40
N GLN A 25 -3.35 -7.61 6.63
CA GLN A 25 -3.16 -6.17 6.83
C GLN A 25 -2.36 -5.84 8.10
N ASP A 26 -2.26 -6.75 9.08
CA ASP A 26 -1.51 -6.57 10.32
C ASP A 26 -0.03 -6.92 10.13
N ALA A 27 0.28 -7.99 9.40
CA ALA A 27 1.64 -8.30 8.95
C ALA A 27 2.17 -7.19 8.03
N LEU A 28 1.37 -6.73 7.07
CA LEU A 28 1.75 -5.63 6.19
C LEU A 28 1.93 -4.31 6.96
N LEU A 29 1.14 -4.04 8.01
CA LEU A 29 1.36 -2.88 8.88
C LEU A 29 2.69 -2.97 9.64
N LYS A 30 2.99 -4.12 10.24
CA LYS A 30 4.27 -4.34 10.93
C LYS A 30 5.46 -4.17 9.99
N GLN A 31 5.36 -4.68 8.76
CA GLN A 31 6.40 -4.52 7.74
C GLN A 31 6.50 -3.07 7.25
N ALA A 32 5.38 -2.36 7.03
CA ALA A 32 5.41 -0.96 6.62
C ALA A 32 5.99 -0.06 7.73
N LEU A 33 5.70 -0.36 9.01
CA LEU A 33 6.28 0.33 10.16
C LEU A 33 7.80 0.11 10.23
N SER A 34 8.30 -1.11 10.02
CA SER A 34 9.75 -1.37 10.02
C SER A 34 10.48 -0.68 8.86
N GLN A 35 9.82 -0.45 7.73
CA GLN A 35 10.36 0.29 6.58
C GLN A 35 10.19 1.82 6.66
N MET A 36 9.43 2.32 7.65
CA MET A 36 9.25 3.76 7.88
C MET A 36 10.57 4.46 8.23
N GLY A 37 11.44 3.78 8.97
CA GLY A 37 12.67 4.37 9.55
C GLY A 37 12.36 5.33 10.70
N ASP A 38 13.30 6.21 11.02
CA ASP A 38 13.26 7.08 12.23
C ASP A 38 12.26 8.25 12.16
N GLY A 39 11.37 8.27 11.16
CA GLY A 39 10.35 9.31 11.01
C GLY A 39 9.24 9.18 12.05
N GLN A 40 8.66 10.30 12.44
CA GLN A 40 7.47 10.30 13.29
C GLN A 40 6.27 9.74 12.49
N TYR A 41 5.68 8.65 12.98
CA TYR A 41 4.45 8.09 12.44
C TYR A 41 3.30 9.11 12.50
N ILE A 42 2.57 9.25 11.38
CA ILE A 42 1.36 10.09 11.32
C ILE A 42 0.13 9.21 11.09
N LYS A 43 0.15 8.41 10.01
CA LYS A 43 -1.03 7.69 9.54
C LYS A 43 -0.68 6.52 8.62
N ASP A 44 -1.45 5.46 8.73
CA ASP A 44 -1.49 4.30 7.87
C ASP A 44 -2.64 4.34 6.86
N PHE A 45 -2.50 3.62 5.75
CA PHE A 45 -3.51 3.45 4.73
C PHE A 45 -3.60 1.97 4.35
N ALA A 46 -4.77 1.36 4.57
CA ALA A 46 -5.08 0.01 4.10
C ALA A 46 -5.62 0.09 2.66
N VAL A 47 -4.82 -0.38 1.72
CA VAL A 47 -5.22 -0.55 0.33
C VAL A 47 -5.62 -2.02 0.14
N ASP A 48 -6.81 -2.20 -0.38
CA ASP A 48 -7.34 -3.46 -0.87
C ASP A 48 -8.22 -3.06 -2.06
N LEU A 49 -7.90 -3.61 -3.23
CA LEU A 49 -8.48 -3.28 -4.51
C LEU A 49 -8.77 -4.59 -5.24
N GLN A 50 -10.06 -4.85 -5.45
CA GLN A 50 -10.55 -6.03 -6.17
C GLN A 50 -11.17 -5.57 -7.49
N GLY A 51 -10.71 -6.13 -8.61
CA GLY A 51 -11.22 -5.81 -9.95
C GLY A 51 -10.56 -4.60 -10.64
N GLY A 52 -9.43 -4.10 -10.13
CA GLY A 52 -8.76 -2.91 -10.68
C GLY A 52 -9.29 -1.58 -10.16
N GLY A 53 -8.78 -0.49 -10.71
CA GLY A 53 -9.16 0.88 -10.35
C GLY A 53 -8.24 1.56 -9.33
N GLU A 54 -8.74 2.62 -8.69
CA GLU A 54 -7.96 3.50 -7.81
C GLU A 54 -8.62 3.66 -6.44
N LYS A 55 -7.83 3.64 -5.36
CA LYS A 55 -8.25 4.02 -4.01
C LYS A 55 -7.67 5.38 -3.66
N LYS A 56 -8.52 6.35 -3.31
CA LYS A 56 -8.12 7.74 -3.03
C LYS A 56 -8.31 8.07 -1.55
N PHE A 57 -7.32 8.72 -0.96
CA PHE A 57 -7.35 9.20 0.42
C PHE A 57 -6.96 10.68 0.48
N SER A 58 -7.76 11.47 1.20
CA SER A 58 -7.42 12.86 1.51
C SER A 58 -6.42 12.91 2.67
N VAL A 59 -5.29 13.59 2.48
CA VAL A 59 -4.25 13.77 3.49
C VAL A 59 -3.97 15.26 3.70
N MET A 60 -4.11 15.73 4.94
CA MET A 60 -3.73 17.10 5.32
C MET A 60 -2.23 17.12 5.61
N LEU A 61 -1.47 17.94 4.88
CA LEU A 61 -0.04 18.13 5.09
C LEU A 61 0.24 19.57 5.53
N ASN A 62 1.13 19.74 6.50
CA ASN A 62 1.58 21.05 6.97
C ASN A 62 2.69 21.58 6.05
N SER A 63 2.72 22.90 5.84
CA SER A 63 3.84 23.55 5.14
C SER A 63 5.15 23.39 5.93
N ARG A 64 6.28 23.56 5.23
CA ARG A 64 7.63 23.45 5.79
C ARG A 64 7.92 22.09 6.42
N SER A 65 7.41 21.01 5.84
CA SER A 65 7.61 19.64 6.34
C SER A 65 8.07 18.70 5.22
N LEU A 66 9.14 17.95 5.48
CA LEU A 66 9.52 16.78 4.68
C LEU A 66 8.76 15.56 5.19
N TYR A 67 7.90 15.03 4.34
CA TYR A 67 7.17 13.78 4.56
C TYR A 67 7.83 12.65 3.80
N LYS A 68 7.76 11.43 4.33
CA LYS A 68 8.05 10.19 3.61
C LYS A 68 6.78 9.34 3.58
N PHE A 69 6.43 8.92 2.37
CA PHE A 69 5.40 7.93 2.11
C PHE A 69 6.09 6.63 1.74
N ASN A 70 5.85 5.56 2.48
CA ASN A 70 6.34 4.21 2.14
C ASN A 70 5.17 3.22 2.03
N VAL A 71 5.32 2.19 1.21
CA VAL A 71 4.27 1.22 0.91
C VAL A 71 4.82 -0.19 0.75
N VAL A 72 4.09 -1.16 1.29
CA VAL A 72 4.41 -2.59 1.24
C VAL A 72 3.28 -3.32 0.52
N ASN A 73 3.65 -4.08 -0.52
CA ASN A 73 2.73 -4.93 -1.29
C ASN A 73 2.42 -6.24 -0.55
N GLY A 74 1.19 -6.74 -0.69
CA GLY A 74 0.81 -8.11 -0.33
C GLY A 74 1.55 -9.14 -1.19
N SER A 75 1.87 -10.29 -0.60
CA SER A 75 2.57 -11.39 -1.28
C SER A 75 1.78 -12.06 -2.40
N GLY A 76 0.46 -11.90 -2.42
CA GLY A 76 -0.45 -12.42 -3.45
C GLY A 76 -0.77 -11.46 -4.59
N ASN A 77 -0.13 -10.28 -4.66
CA ASN A 77 -0.41 -9.29 -5.70
C ASN A 77 0.15 -9.74 -7.07
N SER A 78 -0.57 -9.45 -8.15
CA SER A 78 -0.11 -9.65 -9.53
C SER A 78 0.96 -8.64 -9.98
N GLY A 79 1.09 -7.52 -9.27
CA GLY A 79 2.06 -6.46 -9.57
C GLY A 79 2.25 -5.47 -8.44
N GLU A 80 3.15 -4.50 -8.66
CA GLU A 80 3.50 -3.48 -7.68
C GLU A 80 2.48 -2.34 -7.64
N ILE A 81 2.12 -1.89 -6.44
CA ILE A 81 1.24 -0.74 -6.24
C ILE A 81 1.87 0.57 -6.70
N LEU A 82 1.13 1.32 -7.51
CA LEU A 82 1.43 2.72 -7.77
C LEU A 82 0.85 3.58 -6.65
N MET A 83 1.69 4.46 -6.11
CA MET A 83 1.35 5.44 -5.10
C MET A 83 1.66 6.83 -5.67
N GLN A 84 0.68 7.71 -5.66
CA GLN A 84 0.75 9.02 -6.31
C GLN A 84 0.16 10.10 -5.42
N LEU A 85 0.85 11.24 -5.29
CA LEU A 85 0.38 12.40 -4.54
C LEU A 85 -0.08 13.49 -5.50
N TYR A 86 -1.32 13.94 -5.33
CA TYR A 86 -1.98 14.94 -6.17
C TYR A 86 -2.38 16.20 -5.40
N ASP A 87 -2.41 17.32 -6.12
CA ASP A 87 -2.89 18.64 -5.70
C ASP A 87 -3.98 19.10 -6.67
N GLY A 88 -5.25 18.87 -6.30
CA GLY A 88 -6.34 18.83 -7.28
C GLY A 88 -6.06 17.74 -8.32
N ASP A 89 -6.12 18.08 -9.59
CA ASP A 89 -5.81 17.18 -10.71
C ASP A 89 -4.30 17.11 -11.03
N LYS A 90 -3.46 17.92 -10.38
CA LYS A 90 -2.02 17.97 -10.65
C LYS A 90 -1.26 16.89 -9.89
N LEU A 91 -0.67 15.93 -10.61
CA LEU A 91 0.31 15.00 -10.04
C LEU A 91 1.55 15.78 -9.55
N LEU A 92 1.96 15.54 -8.30
CA LEU A 92 3.15 16.14 -7.69
C LEU A 92 4.31 15.15 -7.60
N VAL A 93 4.04 13.94 -7.12
CA VAL A 93 5.02 12.87 -6.93
C VAL A 93 4.37 11.53 -7.21
N THR A 94 5.13 10.59 -7.78
CA THR A 94 4.76 9.18 -7.94
C THR A 94 5.91 8.31 -7.45
N ASN A 95 5.61 7.10 -7.00
CA ASN A 95 6.64 6.09 -6.71
C ASN A 95 7.17 5.38 -7.98
N LYS A 96 6.68 5.71 -9.18
CA LYS A 96 7.17 5.14 -10.45
C LYS A 96 8.09 6.12 -11.20
N VAL A 97 9.35 5.75 -11.37
CA VAL A 97 10.38 6.54 -12.08
C VAL A 97 11.08 5.62 -13.09
N ASP A 98 11.20 6.08 -14.34
CA ASP A 98 11.85 5.35 -15.46
C ASP A 98 11.39 3.89 -15.60
N GLY A 99 10.09 3.67 -15.44
CA GLY A 99 9.44 2.35 -15.52
C GLY A 99 9.51 1.52 -14.23
N LYS A 100 10.42 1.83 -13.30
CA LYS A 100 10.59 1.11 -12.02
C LYS A 100 9.67 1.68 -10.95
N VAL A 101 9.07 0.81 -10.14
CA VAL A 101 8.29 1.19 -8.97
C VAL A 101 9.18 1.12 -7.73
N TYR A 102 9.10 2.13 -6.87
CA TYR A 102 9.86 2.24 -5.64
C TYR A 102 8.94 2.03 -4.43
N PRO A 103 9.43 1.46 -3.32
CA PRO A 103 8.61 1.23 -2.12
C PRO A 103 8.36 2.52 -1.32
N ALA A 104 8.98 3.65 -1.68
CA ALA A 104 8.80 4.92 -0.98
C ALA A 104 9.12 6.13 -1.85
N PHE A 105 8.59 7.30 -1.47
CA PHE A 105 9.06 8.61 -1.91
C PHE A 105 9.04 9.64 -0.78
N GLY A 106 9.88 10.68 -0.93
CA GLY A 106 9.84 11.88 -0.09
C GLY A 106 9.02 12.99 -0.76
N PHE A 107 8.39 13.85 0.04
CA PHE A 107 7.70 15.06 -0.44
C PHE A 107 7.89 16.22 0.55
N ILE A 108 8.45 17.33 0.05
CA ILE A 108 8.57 18.58 0.82
C ILE A 108 7.31 19.42 0.59
N CYS A 109 6.44 19.47 1.60
CA CYS A 109 5.22 20.25 1.56
C CYS A 109 5.52 21.75 1.74
N ARG A 110 5.20 22.56 0.72
CA ARG A 110 5.42 24.02 0.73
C ARG A 110 4.20 24.83 1.18
N SER A 111 3.00 24.27 1.07
CA SER A 111 1.73 24.96 1.36
C SER A 111 0.83 24.04 2.19
N ALA A 112 0.34 24.53 3.33
CA ALA A 112 -0.49 23.70 4.21
C ALA A 112 -1.89 23.53 3.61
N LYS A 113 -2.25 22.31 3.18
CA LYS A 113 -3.55 21.98 2.57
C LYS A 113 -3.78 20.47 2.51
N VAL A 114 -4.97 20.11 2.05
CA VAL A 114 -5.36 18.73 1.72
C VAL A 114 -4.80 18.36 0.34
N TYR A 115 -4.16 17.21 0.28
CA TYR A 115 -3.67 16.56 -0.93
C TYR A 115 -4.41 15.22 -1.14
N SER A 116 -4.46 14.73 -2.37
CA SER A 116 -5.06 13.44 -2.70
C SER A 116 -3.95 12.39 -2.88
N LEU A 117 -3.88 11.43 -1.96
CA LEU A 117 -3.01 10.26 -2.07
C LEU A 117 -3.80 9.15 -2.79
N VAL A 118 -3.36 8.81 -4.00
CA VAL A 118 -4.01 7.86 -4.91
C VAL A 118 -3.17 6.60 -4.99
N PHE A 119 -3.85 5.46 -4.91
CA PHE A 119 -3.27 4.12 -5.01
C PHE A 119 -3.94 3.33 -6.14
N SER A 120 -3.16 2.65 -6.97
CA SER A 120 -3.68 1.79 -8.03
C SER A 120 -2.77 0.60 -8.32
N PHE A 121 -3.34 -0.47 -8.87
CA PHE A 121 -2.61 -1.64 -9.36
C PHE A 121 -2.80 -1.73 -10.88
N PRO A 122 -1.75 -1.46 -11.69
CA PRO A 122 -1.82 -1.59 -13.14
C PRO A 122 -2.22 -3.01 -13.59
N GLU A 123 -1.72 -4.02 -12.86
CA GLU A 123 -1.95 -5.44 -13.10
C GLU A 123 -3.27 -5.97 -12.46
N GLY A 124 -4.20 -5.08 -12.09
CA GLY A 124 -5.55 -5.43 -11.66
C GLY A 124 -5.77 -5.40 -10.15
N SER A 125 -5.81 -6.56 -9.50
CA SER A 125 -6.18 -6.66 -8.07
C SER A 125 -4.97 -6.80 -7.17
N GLY A 126 -5.05 -6.25 -5.96
CA GLY A 126 -3.98 -6.36 -4.98
C GLY A 126 -4.29 -5.65 -3.69
N CYS A 127 -3.46 -5.90 -2.68
CA CYS A 127 -3.53 -5.23 -1.40
C CYS A 127 -2.16 -4.68 -0.98
N ALA A 128 -2.16 -3.63 -0.17
CA ALA A 128 -0.95 -3.01 0.33
C ALA A 128 -1.23 -2.24 1.62
N ARG A 129 -0.16 -1.99 2.39
CA ARG A 129 -0.18 -1.05 3.51
C ARG A 129 0.80 0.08 3.23
N ALA A 130 0.31 1.31 3.27
CA ALA A 130 1.15 2.49 3.17
C ALA A 130 1.20 3.26 4.49
N ILE A 131 2.30 3.96 4.73
CA ILE A 131 2.51 4.81 5.90
C ILE A 131 2.99 6.19 5.45
N LEU A 132 2.41 7.21 6.07
CA LEU A 132 2.87 8.59 6.05
C LEU A 132 3.62 8.88 7.36
N SER A 133 4.84 9.36 7.23
CA SER A 133 5.70 9.80 8.32
C SER A 133 6.22 11.23 8.11
N LEU A 134 6.38 11.99 9.20
CA LEU A 134 7.14 13.23 9.21
C LEU A 134 8.62 12.90 9.43
N GLN A 135 9.46 13.28 8.48
CA GLN A 135 10.91 13.08 8.59
C GLN A 135 11.59 14.32 9.20
N LYS A 136 11.14 15.52 8.81
CA LYS A 136 11.66 16.79 9.33
C LYS A 136 10.63 17.89 9.19
N GLN A 137 10.50 18.74 10.22
CA GLN A 137 9.86 20.04 10.12
C GLN A 137 10.94 21.12 10.06
N TYR A 138 10.87 22.01 9.08
CA TYR A 138 11.83 23.09 8.84
C TYR A 138 11.41 24.35 9.59
N SER A 139 12.38 25.05 10.17
CA SER A 139 12.14 26.29 10.90
C SER A 139 11.81 27.47 9.98
N ALA A 140 11.30 28.56 10.56
CA ALA A 140 11.18 29.82 9.85
C ALA A 140 12.58 30.35 9.47
N GLY A 141 12.81 30.60 8.17
CA GLY A 141 14.11 31.04 7.64
C GLY A 141 15.03 29.90 7.16
N GLU A 142 14.71 28.65 7.46
CA GLU A 142 15.46 27.49 6.95
C GLU A 142 15.09 27.21 5.47
N SER A 143 16.09 26.89 4.65
CA SER A 143 15.93 26.48 3.25
C SER A 143 15.58 24.99 3.14
N PHE A 144 14.84 24.62 2.10
CA PHE A 144 14.34 23.27 1.86
C PHE A 144 15.36 22.32 1.25
#